data_AF-A0A5C5WAL2-F1
#
_entry.id   AF-A0A5C5WAL2-F1
#
_cell.length_a   1.000
_cell.length_b   1.000
_cell.length_c   1.000
_cell.angle_alpha   90.00
_cell.angle_beta   90.00
_cell.angle_gamma   90.00
#
_symmetry.space_group_name_H-M   'P 1'
#
loop_
_entity.id
_entity.type
_entity.pdbx_description
1 polymer ?
#
loop_
_entity_poly.entity_id
_entity_poly.type
_entity_poly.pdbx_seq_one_letter_code
_entity_poly.pdbx_strand_id
1 'polypeptide(L)'
;MRAGDRRRADARLKRCLATLAPLGQAVLGVLTLLAFLLPATVQAIQPAAVEVVRESLDSAQPQSKEPGLSQTGEAVPQQSAVTSQRRIWLDAYPERSEAILRQLDASLGSAGFDFQEIPLEELVAFVEDTFGFEIILDSNALDEAGIGTDEPVTSSLKDAKLGVALESVLRKLSLTYAVRDGVLTITSENRAQEIACVAIYPVRDLFGSVPDYAALVATIQKCLSANATGDVQVMVVPQRGALVVSGDTAAHQSIQRLIAGLREAPLDDNWQPPVVEDVFGEQGLSGGGQF
;
A
#
# COMPACT_ATOMS: atom_id res chain seq x y z
N MET A 1 12.69 -27.01 -56.47
CA MET A 1 11.23 -27.15 -56.26
C MET A 1 10.50 -26.11 -57.09
N ARG A 2 9.49 -26.56 -57.85
CA ARG A 2 8.97 -25.94 -59.07
C ARG A 2 7.97 -24.81 -58.80
N ALA A 3 7.93 -23.82 -59.69
CA ALA A 3 7.03 -22.65 -59.72
C ALA A 3 5.51 -22.95 -59.81
N GLY A 4 5.09 -24.20 -59.58
CA GLY A 4 3.69 -24.64 -59.55
C GLY A 4 3.02 -24.52 -58.17
N ASP A 5 3.79 -24.49 -57.07
CA ASP A 5 3.22 -24.48 -55.71
C ASP A 5 2.73 -23.09 -55.26
N ARG A 6 3.36 -22.00 -55.71
CA ARG A 6 2.94 -20.65 -55.32
C ARG A 6 1.58 -20.25 -55.93
N ARG A 7 1.24 -20.76 -57.12
CA ARG A 7 -0.09 -20.51 -57.74
C ARG A 7 -1.22 -21.29 -57.07
N ARG A 8 -0.93 -22.41 -56.38
CA ARG A 8 -1.94 -23.21 -55.66
C ARG A 8 -2.25 -22.63 -54.28
N ALA A 9 -1.28 -21.99 -53.62
CA ALA A 9 -1.49 -21.31 -52.34
C ALA A 9 -2.39 -20.06 -52.49
N ASP A 10 -2.16 -19.25 -53.52
CA ASP A 10 -2.95 -18.03 -53.80
C ASP A 10 -4.43 -18.33 -54.16
N ALA A 11 -4.68 -19.45 -54.84
CA ALA A 11 -6.03 -19.87 -55.19
C ALA A 11 -6.84 -20.38 -53.98
N ARG A 12 -6.17 -20.89 -52.93
CA ARG A 12 -6.81 -21.34 -51.68
C ARG A 12 -7.09 -20.16 -50.74
N LEU A 13 -6.20 -19.18 -50.68
CA LEU A 13 -6.39 -17.97 -49.87
C LEU A 13 -7.56 -17.11 -50.38
N LYS A 14 -7.71 -16.99 -51.71
CA LYS A 14 -8.83 -16.25 -52.34
C LYS A 14 -10.18 -16.95 -52.19
N ARG A 15 -10.21 -18.29 -52.04
CA ARG A 15 -11.45 -19.02 -51.74
C ARG A 15 -11.86 -18.97 -50.27
N CYS A 16 -10.94 -18.83 -49.32
CA CYS A 16 -11.28 -18.64 -47.91
C CYS A 16 -11.79 -17.23 -47.59
N LEU A 17 -11.27 -16.19 -48.25
CA LEU A 17 -11.72 -14.81 -48.04
C LEU A 17 -13.11 -14.52 -48.65
N ALA A 18 -13.55 -15.31 -49.64
CA ALA A 18 -14.88 -15.16 -50.26
C ALA A 18 -16.03 -15.80 -49.45
N THR A 19 -15.73 -16.63 -48.44
CA THR A 19 -16.74 -17.31 -47.60
C THR A 19 -16.98 -16.65 -46.24
N LEU A 20 -16.20 -15.63 -45.86
CA LEU A 20 -16.34 -14.90 -44.59
C LEU A 20 -17.08 -13.55 -44.73
N ALA A 21 -17.42 -13.14 -45.95
CA ALA A 21 -18.13 -11.88 -46.21
C ALA A 21 -19.59 -11.78 -45.68
N PRO A 22 -20.41 -12.86 -45.55
CA PRO A 22 -21.80 -12.68 -45.13
C PRO A 22 -21.99 -12.61 -43.59
N LEU A 23 -20.96 -12.86 -42.78
CA LEU A 23 -21.05 -12.82 -41.31
C LEU A 23 -20.85 -11.41 -40.72
N GLY A 24 -20.22 -10.48 -41.46
CA GLY A 24 -20.02 -9.10 -41.00
C GLY A 24 -21.24 -8.19 -41.13
N GLN A 25 -22.16 -8.48 -42.06
CA GLN A 25 -23.35 -7.64 -42.28
C GLN A 25 -24.56 -8.03 -41.42
N ALA A 26 -24.60 -9.26 -40.89
CA ALA A 26 -25.66 -9.68 -39.96
C ALA A 26 -25.48 -9.10 -38.54
N VAL A 27 -24.23 -8.97 -38.06
CA VAL A 27 -23.94 -8.46 -36.71
C VAL A 27 -24.16 -6.95 -36.60
N LEU A 28 -23.85 -6.18 -37.65
CA LEU A 28 -24.07 -4.74 -37.66
C LEU A 28 -25.56 -4.37 -37.75
N GLY A 29 -26.37 -5.19 -38.42
CA GLY A 29 -27.83 -5.03 -38.51
C GLY A 29 -28.57 -5.34 -37.21
N VAL A 30 -28.13 -6.36 -36.46
CA VAL A 30 -28.72 -6.69 -35.14
C VAL A 30 -28.40 -5.61 -34.09
N LEU A 31 -27.19 -5.02 -34.14
CA LEU A 31 -26.81 -3.93 -33.23
C LEU A 31 -27.54 -2.60 -33.52
N THR A 32 -27.90 -2.34 -34.78
CA THR A 32 -28.68 -1.14 -35.15
C THR A 32 -30.19 -1.32 -34.91
N LEU A 33 -30.72 -2.55 -34.98
CA LEU A 33 -32.12 -2.83 -34.65
C LEU A 33 -32.39 -2.84 -33.12
N LEU A 34 -31.42 -3.23 -32.30
CA LEU A 34 -31.50 -3.21 -30.83
C LEU A 34 -31.41 -1.79 -30.24
N ALA A 35 -30.81 -0.83 -30.96
CA ALA A 35 -30.72 0.57 -30.55
C ALA A 35 -31.98 1.39 -30.87
N PHE A 36 -32.93 0.84 -31.65
CA PHE A 36 -34.11 1.57 -32.13
C PHE A 36 -35.43 1.14 -31.46
N LEU A 37 -35.39 0.28 -30.44
CA LEU A 37 -36.57 -0.34 -29.83
C LEU A 37 -36.76 -0.08 -28.32
N LEU A 38 -36.14 0.96 -27.75
CA LEU A 38 -36.45 1.41 -26.38
C LEU A 38 -36.41 2.96 -26.24
N PRO A 39 -37.39 3.71 -26.76
CA PRO A 39 -37.74 5.02 -26.21
C PRO A 39 -39.19 5.01 -25.71
N ALA A 40 -39.36 4.71 -24.42
CA ALA A 40 -40.51 4.97 -23.55
C ALA A 40 -40.30 4.02 -22.35
N THR A 41 -39.90 4.45 -21.16
CA THR A 41 -40.69 5.26 -20.24
C THR A 41 -39.82 5.61 -19.03
N VAL A 42 -39.37 6.87 -18.87
CA VAL A 42 -39.26 7.52 -17.55
C VAL A 42 -39.34 9.04 -17.80
N GLN A 43 -40.53 9.48 -18.19
CA GLN A 43 -40.99 10.85 -18.00
C GLN A 43 -41.85 10.81 -16.73
N ALA A 44 -41.23 10.89 -15.55
CA ALA A 44 -41.84 11.27 -14.26
C ALA A 44 -40.84 11.00 -13.13
N ILE A 45 -40.05 11.99 -12.75
CA ILE A 45 -39.74 12.35 -11.35
C ILE A 45 -39.55 13.88 -11.38
N GLN A 46 -40.31 14.55 -10.52
CA GLN A 46 -40.45 16.00 -10.44
C GLN A 46 -39.19 16.67 -9.86
N PRO A 47 -38.85 17.92 -10.26
CA PRO A 47 -37.96 18.78 -9.50
C PRO A 47 -38.79 19.61 -8.52
N ALA A 48 -38.94 19.14 -7.28
CA ALA A 48 -39.49 19.93 -6.19
C ALA A 48 -38.75 19.59 -4.90
N ALA A 49 -38.30 20.65 -4.18
CA ALA A 49 -37.35 20.66 -3.06
C ALA A 49 -35.91 20.35 -3.50
N VAL A 50 -35.00 21.33 -3.58
CA VAL A 50 -34.54 22.14 -2.46
C VAL A 50 -34.39 23.59 -2.89
N GLU A 51 -35.51 24.31 -2.85
CA GLU A 51 -35.60 25.77 -2.86
C GLU A 51 -35.86 26.24 -1.42
N VAL A 52 -34.97 25.87 -0.51
CA VAL A 52 -34.86 26.30 0.90
C VAL A 52 -33.42 25.91 1.26
N VAL A 53 -32.39 26.73 1.06
CA VAL A 53 -31.93 27.81 1.93
C VAL A 53 -31.04 28.72 1.06
N ARG A 54 -31.67 29.57 0.24
CA ARG A 54 -31.02 30.75 -0.36
C ARG A 54 -31.22 32.01 0.49
N GLU A 55 -31.64 31.81 1.75
CA GLU A 55 -32.04 32.84 2.70
C GLU A 55 -31.18 32.76 3.98
N SER A 56 -29.87 32.83 3.81
CA SER A 56 -28.90 33.14 4.89
C SER A 56 -27.60 33.76 4.36
N LEU A 57 -27.58 34.18 3.09
CA LEU A 57 -26.46 34.91 2.46
C LEU A 57 -26.64 36.43 2.48
N ASP A 58 -27.49 36.95 3.38
CA ASP A 58 -27.74 38.40 3.53
C ASP A 58 -27.58 38.90 4.97
N SER A 59 -26.60 38.36 5.69
CA SER A 59 -26.23 38.85 7.03
C SER A 59 -24.73 38.71 7.28
N ALA A 60 -23.92 39.39 6.48
CA ALA A 60 -22.59 39.86 6.88
C ALA A 60 -22.00 40.78 5.81
N GLN A 61 -22.50 42.02 5.72
CA GLN A 61 -21.68 43.10 5.14
C GLN A 61 -20.53 43.48 6.09
N PRO A 62 -19.38 43.90 5.55
CA PRO A 62 -18.14 44.11 6.29
C PRO A 62 -18.15 45.47 6.99
N GLN A 63 -17.94 45.50 8.31
CA GLN A 63 -17.61 46.74 9.00
C GLN A 63 -16.10 46.96 8.99
N SER A 64 -15.70 47.93 8.16
CA SER A 64 -14.37 48.52 8.11
C SER A 64 -14.10 49.29 9.40
N LYS A 65 -13.06 48.91 10.13
CA LYS A 65 -12.41 49.78 11.10
C LYS A 65 -10.91 49.45 11.13
N GLU A 66 -10.15 50.08 10.25
CA GLU A 66 -8.74 50.34 10.53
C GLU A 66 -8.66 51.45 11.58
N PRO A 67 -7.75 51.34 12.56
CA PRO A 67 -6.41 51.87 12.30
C PRO A 67 -5.27 51.08 12.95
N GLY A 68 -4.11 51.14 12.31
CA GLY A 68 -2.83 51.18 13.03
C GLY A 68 -1.88 50.02 12.73
N LEU A 69 -0.87 50.31 11.91
CA LEU A 69 0.35 49.53 11.76
C LEU A 69 0.90 49.04 13.12
N SER A 70 1.15 47.74 13.21
CA SER A 70 2.39 47.19 13.78
C SER A 70 2.55 45.75 13.29
N GLN A 71 3.62 45.53 12.52
CA GLN A 71 4.06 44.21 12.14
C GLN A 71 4.53 43.47 13.38
N THR A 72 4.01 42.27 13.62
CA THR A 72 4.78 41.21 14.27
C THR A 72 4.46 39.95 13.48
N GLY A 73 5.47 39.45 12.77
CA GLY A 73 5.36 38.25 11.97
C GLY A 73 5.05 37.07 12.87
N GLU A 74 3.79 36.67 12.90
CA GLU A 74 3.39 35.42 13.52
C GLU A 74 3.64 34.31 12.49
N ALA A 75 4.73 33.59 12.73
CA ALA A 75 5.15 32.45 11.94
C ALA A 75 4.01 31.42 11.88
N VAL A 76 3.57 31.11 10.67
CA VAL A 76 2.80 29.89 10.36
C VAL A 76 3.55 28.71 11.00
N PRO A 77 2.92 27.89 11.86
CA PRO A 77 3.58 26.75 12.46
C PRO A 77 4.04 25.79 11.35
N GLN A 78 5.35 25.51 11.35
CA GLN A 78 6.00 24.61 10.41
C GLN A 78 5.50 23.17 10.60
N GLN A 79 4.47 22.77 9.85
CA GLN A 79 4.04 21.37 9.70
C GLN A 79 4.94 20.56 8.74
N SER A 80 6.06 21.13 8.28
CA SER A 80 6.87 20.58 7.19
C SER A 80 7.91 19.52 7.62
N ALA A 81 8.09 19.24 8.91
CA ALA A 81 9.12 18.31 9.38
C ALA A 81 8.63 16.85 9.56
N VAL A 82 7.32 16.61 9.61
CA VAL A 82 6.77 15.31 9.99
C VAL A 82 6.47 14.39 8.78
N THR A 83 6.49 14.94 7.56
CA THR A 83 6.15 14.23 6.32
C THR A 83 7.29 13.38 5.76
N SER A 84 8.56 13.72 6.01
CA SER A 84 9.70 13.03 5.38
C SER A 84 9.94 11.60 5.88
N GLN A 85 9.40 11.23 7.04
CA GLN A 85 9.66 9.92 7.67
C GLN A 85 8.54 8.89 7.47
N ARG A 86 7.40 9.28 6.90
CA ARG A 86 6.24 8.40 6.77
C ARG A 86 6.21 7.73 5.40
N ARG A 87 6.10 6.40 5.40
CA ARG A 87 5.66 5.66 4.22
C ARG A 87 4.25 6.09 3.83
N ILE A 88 3.89 5.92 2.57
CA ILE A 88 2.58 6.26 2.02
C ILE A 88 1.95 4.99 1.49
N TRP A 89 0.82 4.56 2.06
CA TRP A 89 0.08 3.38 1.62
C TRP A 89 -0.70 3.64 0.31
N LEU A 90 -0.83 2.60 -0.51
CA LEU A 90 -1.64 2.57 -1.74
C LEU A 90 -2.84 1.64 -1.53
N ASP A 91 -3.68 1.99 -0.56
CA ASP A 91 -4.92 1.28 -0.23
C ASP A 91 -6.10 2.26 -0.16
N ALA A 92 -7.29 1.79 0.20
CA ALA A 92 -8.49 2.63 0.23
C ALA A 92 -8.42 3.76 1.28
N TYR A 93 -7.71 3.54 2.39
CA TYR A 93 -7.68 4.45 3.53
C TYR A 93 -6.26 4.55 4.15
N PRO A 94 -5.32 5.18 3.45
CA PRO A 94 -3.89 5.11 3.80
C PRO A 94 -3.54 5.77 5.13
N GLU A 95 -4.24 6.84 5.48
CA GLU A 95 -4.06 7.53 6.76
C GLU A 95 -4.52 6.67 7.94
N ARG A 96 -5.60 5.89 7.77
CA ARG A 96 -6.11 4.98 8.80
C ARG A 96 -5.16 3.79 8.98
N SER A 97 -4.71 3.17 7.89
CA SER A 97 -3.73 2.07 7.94
C SER A 97 -2.45 2.48 8.66
N GLU A 98 -1.94 3.68 8.36
CA GLU A 98 -0.77 4.22 9.05
C GLU A 98 -1.05 4.54 10.53
N ALA A 99 -2.23 5.06 10.86
CA ALA A 99 -2.62 5.32 12.25
C ALA A 99 -2.70 4.03 13.08
N ILE A 100 -3.29 2.96 12.54
CA ILE A 100 -3.34 1.64 13.19
C ILE A 100 -1.93 1.14 13.49
N LEU A 101 -1.04 1.15 12.49
CA LEU A 101 0.33 0.67 12.66
C LEU A 101 1.13 1.48 13.68
N ARG A 102 0.85 2.78 13.79
CA ARG A 102 1.44 3.63 14.84
C ARG A 102 0.95 3.27 16.23
N GLN A 103 -0.34 2.96 16.38
CA GLN A 103 -0.88 2.47 17.66
C GLN A 103 -0.27 1.12 18.02
N LEU A 104 -0.09 0.23 17.05
CA LEU A 104 0.60 -1.05 17.25
C LEU A 104 2.06 -0.84 17.68
N ASP A 105 2.74 0.18 17.17
CA ASP A 105 4.11 0.54 17.58
C ASP A 105 4.19 1.32 18.90
N ALA A 106 3.06 1.79 19.43
CA ALA A 106 3.00 2.53 20.70
C ALA A 106 3.23 1.58 21.89
N SER A 107 3.86 2.11 22.94
CA SER A 107 4.05 1.38 24.19
C SER A 107 2.75 1.33 24.98
N LEU A 108 2.42 0.17 25.54
CA LEU A 108 1.22 -0.08 26.37
C LEU A 108 1.24 0.67 27.71
N GLY A 109 2.35 1.34 28.05
CA GLY A 109 2.51 2.01 29.34
C GLY A 109 2.42 1.03 30.53
N SER A 110 2.18 1.57 31.72
CA SER A 110 2.11 0.80 32.97
C SER A 110 0.80 0.01 33.14
N ALA A 111 -0.22 0.29 32.33
CA ALA A 111 -1.48 -0.47 32.33
C ALA A 111 -1.26 -1.92 31.89
N GLY A 112 -0.33 -2.13 30.94
CA GLY A 112 0.05 -3.46 30.46
C GLY A 112 -1.07 -4.20 29.73
N PHE A 113 -0.73 -5.37 29.22
CA PHE A 113 -1.65 -6.37 28.66
C PHE A 113 -1.66 -7.56 29.64
N ASP A 114 -2.64 -7.58 30.56
CA ASP A 114 -2.77 -8.66 31.56
C ASP A 114 -4.17 -9.26 31.47
N PHE A 115 -4.25 -10.42 30.84
CA PHE A 115 -5.48 -11.14 30.55
C PHE A 115 -5.33 -12.58 31.00
N GLN A 116 -6.34 -13.09 31.71
CA GLN A 116 -6.37 -14.46 32.21
C GLN A 116 -7.66 -15.13 31.75
N GLU A 117 -7.52 -16.07 30.81
CA GLU A 117 -8.62 -16.88 30.28
C GLU A 117 -9.84 -16.07 29.78
N ILE A 118 -9.60 -14.94 29.11
CA ILE A 118 -10.69 -14.16 28.50
C ILE A 118 -10.98 -14.66 27.09
N PRO A 119 -12.24 -14.60 26.59
CA PRO A 119 -12.56 -14.88 25.19
C PRO A 119 -11.79 -13.98 24.21
N LEU A 120 -11.45 -14.52 23.03
CA LEU A 120 -10.81 -13.74 21.95
C LEU A 120 -11.66 -12.53 21.53
N GLU A 121 -13.00 -12.68 21.47
CA GLU A 121 -13.91 -11.58 21.16
C GLU A 121 -13.86 -10.44 22.18
N GLU A 122 -13.74 -10.76 23.48
CA GLU A 122 -13.62 -9.75 24.54
C GLU A 122 -12.28 -9.03 24.46
N LEU A 123 -11.20 -9.75 24.13
CA LEU A 123 -9.89 -9.15 23.88
C LEU A 123 -9.98 -8.14 22.72
N VAL A 124 -10.63 -8.52 21.62
CA VAL A 124 -10.79 -7.64 20.46
C VAL A 124 -11.57 -6.38 20.83
N ALA A 125 -12.73 -6.53 21.48
CA ALA A 125 -13.55 -5.40 21.92
C ALA A 125 -12.76 -4.46 22.85
N PHE A 126 -11.96 -5.00 23.78
CA PHE A 126 -11.09 -4.20 24.63
C PHE A 126 -10.08 -3.37 23.83
N VAL A 127 -9.46 -3.95 22.79
CA VAL A 127 -8.47 -3.24 21.96
C VAL A 127 -9.15 -2.15 21.13
N GLU A 128 -10.32 -2.43 20.56
CA GLU A 128 -11.10 -1.42 19.82
C GLU A 128 -11.48 -0.24 20.72
N ASP A 129 -12.00 -0.50 21.92
CA ASP A 129 -12.41 0.52 22.88
C ASP A 129 -11.22 1.35 23.41
N THR A 130 -10.08 0.70 23.63
CA THR A 130 -8.90 1.34 24.22
C THR A 130 -8.12 2.17 23.22
N PHE A 131 -7.93 1.67 21.98
CA PHE A 131 -7.06 2.30 20.98
C PHE A 131 -7.82 2.99 19.84
N GLY A 132 -9.13 2.77 19.71
CA GLY A 132 -10.02 3.52 18.83
C GLY A 132 -9.85 3.20 17.34
N PHE A 133 -9.52 1.96 16.99
CA PHE A 133 -9.49 1.48 15.61
C PHE A 133 -10.28 0.18 15.45
N GLU A 134 -10.77 -0.05 14.24
CA GLU A 134 -11.62 -1.19 13.89
C GLU A 134 -10.81 -2.48 13.67
N ILE A 135 -11.28 -3.58 14.24
CA ILE A 135 -10.70 -4.91 14.16
C ILE A 135 -11.74 -5.89 13.63
N ILE A 136 -11.38 -6.64 12.59
CA ILE A 136 -12.24 -7.68 12.02
C ILE A 136 -11.60 -9.04 12.25
N LEU A 137 -12.40 -10.00 12.75
CA LEU A 137 -12.02 -11.41 12.79
C LEU A 137 -12.36 -12.05 11.43
N ASP A 138 -11.37 -12.65 10.78
CA ASP A 138 -11.58 -13.46 9.57
C ASP A 138 -12.19 -14.81 9.95
N SER A 139 -13.53 -14.88 9.97
CA SER A 139 -14.27 -16.08 10.37
C SER A 139 -13.85 -17.32 9.57
N ASN A 140 -13.53 -17.18 8.29
CA ASN A 140 -13.10 -18.31 7.47
C ASN A 140 -11.74 -18.83 7.92
N ALA A 141 -10.79 -17.94 8.23
CA ALA A 141 -9.48 -18.35 8.72
C ALA A 141 -9.55 -18.93 10.14
N LEU A 142 -10.42 -18.41 10.99
CA LEU A 142 -10.68 -18.95 12.33
C LEU A 142 -11.30 -20.35 12.24
N ASP A 143 -12.31 -20.54 11.38
CA ASP A 143 -12.94 -21.84 11.14
C ASP A 143 -11.96 -22.87 10.58
N GLU A 144 -11.11 -22.48 9.62
CA GLU A 144 -10.06 -23.34 9.05
C GLU A 144 -9.01 -23.75 10.09
N ALA A 145 -8.71 -22.87 11.04
CA ALA A 145 -7.81 -23.14 12.16
C ALA A 145 -8.49 -23.89 13.33
N GLY A 146 -9.82 -24.06 13.28
CA GLY A 146 -10.60 -24.69 14.34
C GLY A 146 -10.69 -23.86 15.63
N ILE A 147 -10.62 -22.53 15.52
CA ILE A 147 -10.58 -21.59 16.65
C ILE A 147 -11.93 -20.87 16.73
N GLY A 148 -12.60 -20.99 17.88
CA GLY A 148 -13.80 -20.24 18.19
C GLY A 148 -13.49 -18.79 18.58
N THR A 149 -14.48 -17.89 18.46
CA THR A 149 -14.35 -16.52 19.00
C THR A 149 -14.36 -16.49 20.53
N ASP A 150 -14.84 -17.57 21.15
CA ASP A 150 -14.87 -17.85 22.58
C ASP A 150 -13.59 -18.50 23.11
N GLU A 151 -12.59 -18.75 22.25
CA GLU A 151 -11.33 -19.38 22.66
C GLU A 151 -10.62 -18.54 23.74
N PRO A 152 -10.27 -19.14 24.89
CA PRO A 152 -9.67 -18.41 25.99
C PRO A 152 -8.22 -18.02 25.68
N VAL A 153 -7.93 -16.74 25.76
CA VAL A 153 -6.59 -16.17 25.59
C VAL A 153 -6.02 -15.69 26.92
N THR A 154 -4.72 -15.94 27.10
CA THR A 154 -3.97 -15.51 28.29
C THR A 154 -2.70 -14.78 27.86
N SER A 155 -2.48 -13.61 28.44
CA SER A 155 -1.29 -12.78 28.21
C SER A 155 -0.89 -12.05 29.47
N SER A 156 0.41 -11.94 29.72
CA SER A 156 0.93 -11.06 30.77
C SER A 156 2.18 -10.39 30.23
N LEU A 157 2.00 -9.22 29.64
CA LEU A 157 3.05 -8.41 29.03
C LEU A 157 2.97 -6.98 29.56
N LYS A 158 4.05 -6.54 30.20
CA LYS A 158 4.23 -5.18 30.71
C LYS A 158 5.40 -4.53 29.95
N ASP A 159 5.33 -3.21 29.77
CA ASP A 159 6.35 -2.42 29.09
C ASP A 159 6.65 -2.87 27.64
N ALA A 160 5.69 -3.52 26.98
CA ALA A 160 5.78 -3.93 25.58
C ALA A 160 5.02 -2.99 24.64
N LYS A 161 5.30 -3.08 23.34
CA LYS A 161 4.48 -2.46 22.29
C LYS A 161 3.17 -3.23 22.12
N LEU A 162 2.07 -2.54 21.79
CA LEU A 162 0.76 -3.16 21.57
C LEU A 162 0.85 -4.29 20.53
N GLY A 163 1.50 -4.03 19.39
CA GLY A 163 1.62 -5.00 18.31
C GLY A 163 2.36 -6.27 18.74
N VAL A 164 3.39 -6.15 19.59
CA VAL A 164 4.12 -7.30 20.13
C VAL A 164 3.27 -8.08 21.12
N ALA A 165 2.49 -7.39 21.96
CA ALA A 165 1.58 -8.04 22.89
C ALA A 165 0.45 -8.78 22.18
N LEU A 166 -0.18 -8.14 21.19
CA LEU A 166 -1.21 -8.72 20.35
C LEU A 166 -0.66 -9.93 19.58
N GLU A 167 0.48 -9.79 18.92
CA GLU A 167 1.13 -10.89 18.20
C GLU A 167 1.48 -12.06 19.13
N SER A 168 1.94 -11.80 20.36
CA SER A 168 2.23 -12.86 21.34
C SER A 168 0.98 -13.63 21.77
N VAL A 169 -0.20 -13.00 21.76
CA VAL A 169 -1.47 -13.68 22.04
C VAL A 169 -1.87 -14.52 20.83
N LEU A 170 -1.95 -13.89 19.66
CA LEU A 170 -2.44 -14.51 18.43
C LEU A 170 -1.57 -15.70 18.00
N ARG A 171 -0.24 -15.59 18.19
CA ARG A 171 0.71 -16.66 17.87
C ARG A 171 0.45 -17.96 18.64
N LYS A 172 -0.08 -17.90 19.87
CA LYS A 172 -0.44 -19.11 20.64
C LYS A 172 -1.60 -19.87 19.98
N LEU A 173 -2.43 -19.14 19.25
CA LEU A 173 -3.55 -19.66 18.48
C LEU A 173 -3.18 -19.88 17.00
N SER A 174 -1.90 -19.77 16.60
CA SER A 174 -1.49 -19.83 15.18
C SER A 174 -2.18 -18.78 14.29
N LEU A 175 -2.58 -17.66 14.89
CA LEU A 175 -3.16 -16.50 14.23
C LEU A 175 -2.14 -15.36 14.18
N THR A 176 -2.39 -14.41 13.29
CA THR A 176 -1.66 -13.15 13.17
C THR A 176 -2.63 -12.05 12.76
N TYR A 177 -2.12 -10.84 12.53
CA TYR A 177 -2.91 -9.73 12.02
C TYR A 177 -2.34 -9.18 10.71
N ALA A 178 -3.22 -8.66 9.87
CA ALA A 178 -2.89 -7.88 8.68
C ALA A 178 -3.59 -6.52 8.77
N VAL A 179 -2.93 -5.45 8.33
CA VAL A 179 -3.54 -4.12 8.25
C VAL A 179 -3.68 -3.75 6.78
N ARG A 180 -4.91 -3.55 6.32
CA ARG A 180 -5.21 -3.19 4.94
C ARG A 180 -6.51 -2.39 4.87
N ASP A 181 -6.56 -1.42 3.96
CA ASP A 181 -7.78 -0.65 3.70
C ASP A 181 -8.34 0.00 4.98
N GLY A 182 -7.44 0.45 5.86
CA GLY A 182 -7.79 1.14 7.10
C GLY A 182 -8.40 0.28 8.22
N VAL A 183 -8.29 -1.05 8.13
CA VAL A 183 -8.81 -1.99 9.12
C VAL A 183 -7.73 -3.00 9.51
N LEU A 184 -7.74 -3.43 10.78
CA LEU A 184 -6.91 -4.53 11.25
C LEU A 184 -7.71 -5.84 11.16
N THR A 185 -7.26 -6.78 10.33
CA THR A 185 -7.87 -8.11 10.23
C THR A 185 -7.04 -9.12 11.00
N ILE A 186 -7.64 -9.81 11.97
CA ILE A 186 -7.04 -10.98 12.61
C ILE A 186 -7.38 -12.20 11.76
N THR A 187 -6.36 -12.93 11.31
CA THR A 187 -6.48 -14.06 10.38
C THR A 187 -5.35 -15.07 10.62
N SER A 188 -5.33 -16.18 9.88
CA SER A 188 -4.25 -17.16 9.97
C SER A 188 -2.96 -16.65 9.33
N GLU A 189 -1.81 -17.19 9.74
CA GLU A 189 -0.51 -16.79 9.18
C GLU A 189 -0.44 -16.94 7.65
N ASN A 190 -1.05 -18.00 7.11
CA ASN A 190 -1.08 -18.26 5.66
C ASN A 190 -1.91 -17.19 4.93
N ARG A 191 -3.11 -16.86 5.43
CA ARG A 191 -3.98 -15.84 4.84
C ARG A 191 -3.36 -14.45 4.93
N ALA A 192 -2.71 -14.12 6.04
CA ALA A 192 -2.03 -12.83 6.20
C ALA A 192 -0.92 -12.61 5.17
N GLN A 193 -0.21 -13.67 4.76
CA GLN A 193 0.82 -13.60 3.72
C GLN A 193 0.23 -13.33 2.33
N GLU A 194 -1.01 -13.74 2.08
CA GLU A 194 -1.73 -13.48 0.82
C GLU A 194 -2.23 -12.02 0.75
N ILE A 195 -2.38 -11.35 1.90
CA ILE A 195 -2.80 -9.94 1.99
C ILE A 195 -1.58 -9.03 1.74
N ALA A 196 -1.22 -8.92 0.46
CA ALA A 196 -0.21 -7.97 0.03
C ALA A 196 -0.74 -6.53 0.03
N CYS A 197 0.01 -5.64 0.67
CA CYS A 197 -0.20 -4.20 0.64
C CYS A 197 0.92 -3.55 -0.16
N VAL A 198 0.67 -2.36 -0.70
CA VAL A 198 1.68 -1.59 -1.43
C VAL A 198 1.92 -0.27 -0.71
N ALA A 199 3.19 0.09 -0.49
CA ALA A 199 3.57 1.35 0.11
C ALA A 199 4.78 2.00 -0.57
N ILE A 200 4.78 3.33 -0.61
CA ILE A 200 5.91 4.16 -1.05
C ILE A 200 6.72 4.57 0.18
N TYR A 201 8.02 4.28 0.15
CA TYR A 201 8.99 4.68 1.16
C TYR A 201 9.91 5.77 0.58
N PRO A 202 9.80 7.02 1.06
CA PRO A 202 10.82 8.04 0.79
C PRO A 202 12.14 7.58 1.43
N VAL A 203 13.21 7.52 0.64
CA VAL A 203 14.56 7.09 1.09
C VAL A 203 15.65 8.04 0.63
N ARG A 204 15.28 9.16 0.00
CA ARG A 204 16.23 10.15 -0.55
C ARG A 204 17.25 10.63 0.49
N ASP A 205 16.81 10.75 1.73
CA ASP A 205 17.59 11.23 2.86
C ASP A 205 18.66 10.23 3.33
N LEU A 206 18.53 8.95 2.97
CA LEU A 206 19.52 7.91 3.28
C LEU A 206 20.76 7.95 2.39
N PHE A 207 20.75 8.77 1.34
CA PHE A 207 21.81 8.81 0.34
C PHE A 207 22.64 10.09 0.44
N GLY A 208 23.92 9.96 0.11
CA GLY A 208 24.83 11.09 -0.10
C GLY A 208 24.65 11.74 -1.49
N SER A 209 25.74 12.18 -2.09
CA SER A 209 25.73 12.84 -3.41
C SER A 209 25.32 11.94 -4.57
N VAL A 210 25.65 10.65 -4.49
CA VAL A 210 25.30 9.62 -5.48
C VAL A 210 24.48 8.53 -4.78
N PRO A 211 23.20 8.34 -5.14
CA PRO A 211 22.34 7.36 -4.48
C PRO A 211 22.62 5.94 -4.99
N ASP A 212 23.01 5.04 -4.10
CA ASP A 212 23.15 3.60 -4.37
C ASP A 212 21.92 2.82 -3.90
N TYR A 213 20.89 2.79 -4.75
CA TYR A 213 19.68 2.03 -4.46
C TYR A 213 19.91 0.51 -4.46
N ALA A 214 20.92 0.01 -5.18
CA ALA A 214 21.18 -1.43 -5.27
C ALA A 214 21.65 -1.98 -3.93
N ALA A 215 22.57 -1.28 -3.26
CA ALA A 215 23.02 -1.65 -1.91
C ALA A 215 21.87 -1.60 -0.89
N LEU A 216 20.99 -0.60 -0.97
CA LEU A 216 19.84 -0.48 -0.07
C LEU A 216 18.85 -1.64 -0.30
N VAL A 217 18.51 -1.95 -1.54
CA VAL A 217 17.62 -3.08 -1.88
C VAL A 217 18.23 -4.40 -1.43
N ALA A 218 19.53 -4.63 -1.64
CA ALA A 218 20.20 -5.84 -1.18
C ALA A 218 20.17 -5.98 0.35
N THR A 219 20.32 -4.86 1.08
CA THR A 219 20.21 -4.83 2.55
C THR A 219 18.80 -5.16 3.00
N ILE A 220 17.79 -4.55 2.37
CA ILE A 220 16.37 -4.82 2.64
C ILE A 220 16.07 -6.30 2.41
N GLN A 221 16.44 -6.86 1.25
CA GLN A 221 16.20 -8.27 0.93
C GLN A 221 16.89 -9.20 1.93
N LYS A 222 18.11 -8.88 2.34
CA LYS A 222 18.85 -9.67 3.34
C LYS A 222 18.18 -9.63 4.73
N CYS A 223 17.72 -8.47 5.17
CA CYS A 223 16.99 -8.33 6.43
C CYS A 223 15.61 -9.01 6.39
N LEU A 224 14.93 -8.98 5.24
CA LEU A 224 13.64 -9.63 5.06
C LEU A 224 13.76 -11.15 5.06
N SER A 225 14.82 -11.73 4.48
CA SER A 225 15.01 -13.19 4.50
C SER A 225 15.07 -13.81 5.91
N ALA A 226 15.30 -13.00 6.95
CA ALA A 226 15.26 -13.43 8.34
C ALA A 226 13.86 -13.31 9.00
N ASN A 227 12.99 -12.43 8.49
CA ASN A 227 11.80 -11.95 9.22
C ASN A 227 10.49 -11.89 8.39
N ALA A 228 10.55 -12.00 7.07
CA ALA A 228 9.41 -11.95 6.19
C ALA A 228 9.05 -13.35 5.70
N THR A 229 7.75 -13.64 5.67
CA THR A 229 7.24 -14.98 5.35
C THR A 229 6.64 -15.04 3.95
N GLY A 230 6.23 -13.91 3.38
CA GLY A 230 5.65 -13.81 2.02
C GLY A 230 6.61 -13.28 0.93
N ASP A 231 6.10 -13.27 -0.31
CA ASP A 231 6.78 -12.71 -1.47
C ASP A 231 6.81 -11.17 -1.40
N VAL A 232 7.99 -10.60 -1.12
CA VAL A 232 8.19 -9.15 -1.07
C VAL A 232 8.82 -8.65 -2.37
N GLN A 233 8.16 -7.71 -3.03
CA GLN A 233 8.68 -7.05 -4.23
C GLN A 233 9.09 -5.62 -3.90
N VAL A 234 10.32 -5.24 -4.28
CA VAL A 234 10.85 -3.89 -4.09
C VAL A 234 11.19 -3.30 -5.44
N MET A 235 10.56 -2.17 -5.76
CA MET A 235 10.79 -1.40 -6.98
C MET A 235 11.40 -0.05 -6.62
N VAL A 236 12.48 0.32 -7.30
CA VAL A 236 13.14 1.61 -7.11
C VAL A 236 12.54 2.65 -8.04
N VAL A 237 12.26 3.85 -7.52
CA VAL A 237 11.84 5.01 -8.32
C VAL A 237 12.86 6.14 -8.12
N PRO A 238 14.01 6.11 -8.85
CA PRO A 238 15.12 7.04 -8.61
C PRO A 238 14.71 8.52 -8.78
N GLN A 239 13.81 8.80 -9.73
CA GLN A 239 13.32 10.16 -10.01
C GLN A 239 12.58 10.79 -8.83
N ARG A 240 12.04 9.98 -7.91
CA ARG A 240 11.31 10.42 -6.72
C ARG A 240 12.11 10.20 -5.43
N GLY A 241 13.28 9.57 -5.49
CA GLY A 241 14.04 9.22 -4.30
C GLY A 241 13.29 8.26 -3.38
N ALA A 242 12.55 7.31 -3.95
CA ALA A 242 11.62 6.48 -3.23
C ALA A 242 11.69 5.00 -3.66
N LEU A 243 11.28 4.12 -2.76
CA LEU A 243 11.04 2.71 -3.02
C LEU A 243 9.53 2.45 -3.00
N VAL A 244 9.03 1.67 -3.96
CA VAL A 244 7.69 1.10 -3.92
C VAL A 244 7.84 -0.35 -3.49
N VAL A 245 7.22 -0.70 -2.37
CA VAL A 245 7.28 -2.04 -1.80
C VAL A 245 5.90 -2.66 -1.83
N SER A 246 5.80 -3.89 -2.32
CA SER A 246 4.63 -4.75 -2.19
C SER A 246 4.97 -5.92 -1.27
N GLY A 247 4.17 -6.16 -0.24
CA GLY A 247 4.39 -7.27 0.69
C GLY A 247 3.34 -7.35 1.79
N ASP A 248 3.48 -8.31 2.70
CA ASP A 248 2.62 -8.46 3.86
C ASP A 248 2.90 -7.39 4.94
N THR A 249 2.04 -7.35 5.96
CA THR A 249 2.18 -6.37 7.06
C THR A 249 3.51 -6.53 7.81
N ALA A 250 3.96 -7.77 8.02
CA ALA A 250 5.21 -8.07 8.72
C ALA A 250 6.45 -7.57 7.96
N ALA A 251 6.50 -7.73 6.64
CA ALA A 251 7.55 -7.20 5.79
C ALA A 251 7.59 -5.66 5.86
N HIS A 252 6.44 -5.00 5.76
CA HIS A 252 6.37 -3.55 5.84
C HIS A 252 6.82 -2.99 7.19
N GLN A 253 6.50 -3.68 8.30
CA GLN A 253 7.01 -3.33 9.62
C GLN A 253 8.53 -3.51 9.72
N SER A 254 9.06 -4.62 9.21
CA SER A 254 10.50 -4.90 9.20
C SER A 254 11.27 -3.85 8.40
N ILE A 255 10.79 -3.49 7.21
CA ILE A 255 11.37 -2.44 6.36
C ILE A 255 11.32 -1.09 7.06
N GLN A 256 10.20 -0.75 7.70
CA GLN A 256 10.07 0.52 8.43
C GLN A 256 11.08 0.60 9.58
N ARG A 257 11.23 -0.46 10.37
CA ARG A 257 12.21 -0.52 11.47
C ARG A 257 13.64 -0.41 10.95
N LEU A 258 13.95 -1.09 9.86
CA LEU A 258 15.27 -1.01 9.21
C LEU A 258 15.56 0.42 8.74
N ILE A 259 14.65 1.03 7.97
CA ILE A 259 14.83 2.40 7.44
C ILE A 259 14.93 3.41 8.58
N ALA A 260 14.09 3.29 9.62
CA ALA A 260 14.19 4.16 10.79
C ALA A 260 15.54 4.00 11.51
N GLY A 261 16.01 2.76 11.71
CA GLY A 261 17.31 2.49 12.30
C GLY A 261 18.48 3.03 11.48
N LEU A 262 18.41 2.94 10.15
CA LEU A 262 19.42 3.52 9.25
C LEU A 262 19.46 5.05 9.32
N ARG A 263 18.32 5.72 9.57
CA ARG A 263 18.26 7.18 9.75
C ARG A 263 18.84 7.64 11.08
N GLU A 264 18.69 6.84 12.12
CA GLU A 264 19.18 7.16 13.47
C GLU A 264 20.63 6.71 13.68
N ALA A 265 21.16 5.83 12.81
CA ALA A 265 22.52 5.34 12.91
C ALA A 265 23.53 6.51 12.79
N PRO A 266 24.44 6.68 13.76
CA PRO A 266 25.43 7.74 13.70
C PRO A 266 26.37 7.48 12.51
N LEU A 267 26.43 8.44 11.59
CA LEU A 267 27.51 8.52 10.62
C LEU A 267 28.67 9.23 11.31
N ASP A 268 29.87 8.65 11.25
CA ASP A 268 31.05 9.37 11.72
C ASP A 268 31.29 10.61 10.83
N ASP A 269 31.88 11.67 11.39
CA ASP A 269 32.09 12.94 10.66
C ASP A 269 33.00 12.79 9.42
N ASN A 270 33.74 11.69 9.33
CA ASN A 270 34.63 11.35 8.21
C ASN A 270 34.03 10.28 7.28
N TRP A 271 32.76 9.89 7.49
CA TRP A 271 32.17 8.79 6.76
C TRP A 271 31.92 9.23 5.34
N GLN A 272 32.61 8.57 4.42
CA GLN A 272 32.38 8.72 3.00
C GLN A 272 31.79 7.40 2.51
N PRO A 273 30.71 7.45 1.70
CA PRO A 273 30.22 6.25 1.06
C PRO A 273 31.36 5.64 0.24
N PRO A 274 31.47 4.29 0.20
CA PRO A 274 32.49 3.63 -0.61
C PRO A 274 32.36 4.12 -2.06
N VAL A 275 33.49 4.49 -2.66
CA VAL A 275 33.52 4.85 -4.08
C VAL A 275 33.17 3.58 -4.84
N VAL A 276 31.99 3.55 -5.46
CA VAL A 276 31.63 2.50 -6.40
C VAL A 276 32.49 2.74 -7.64
N GLU A 277 33.64 2.07 -7.73
CA GLU A 277 34.39 2.03 -8.97
C GLU A 277 33.49 1.33 -10.01
N ASP A 278 33.07 2.08 -11.03
CA ASP A 278 32.38 1.50 -12.18
C ASP A 278 33.30 0.44 -12.79
N VAL A 279 33.03 -0.84 -12.52
CA VAL A 279 33.70 -1.99 -13.16
C VAL A 279 33.18 -2.16 -14.60
N PHE A 280 32.90 -1.05 -15.28
CA PHE A 280 32.87 -1.02 -16.73
C PHE A 280 34.32 -0.87 -17.19
N GLY A 281 35.05 -1.98 -17.10
CA GLY A 281 36.28 -2.14 -17.84
C GLY A 281 35.96 -1.91 -19.31
N GLU A 282 36.36 -0.76 -19.84
CA GLU A 282 36.65 -0.57 -21.24
C GLU A 282 37.68 -1.65 -21.61
N GLN A 283 37.19 -2.84 -21.98
CA GLN A 283 37.98 -3.77 -22.79
C GLN A 283 38.18 -3.08 -24.13
N GLY A 284 39.27 -2.31 -24.19
CA GLY A 284 39.78 -1.72 -25.40
C GLY A 284 39.81 -2.78 -26.49
N LEU A 285 38.97 -2.58 -27.49
CA LEU A 285 39.08 -3.21 -28.80
C LEU A 285 40.39 -2.72 -29.43
N SER A 286 41.50 -3.33 -29.05
CA SER A 286 42.79 -3.23 -29.75
C SER A 286 43.14 -4.59 -30.35
N GLY A 287 42.29 -5.04 -31.27
CA GLY A 287 42.62 -6.10 -32.22
C GLY A 287 43.50 -5.55 -33.34
N GLY A 288 44.75 -5.26 -33.03
CA GLY A 288 45.78 -4.95 -34.03
C GLY A 288 46.33 -6.23 -34.61
N GLY A 289 45.79 -6.67 -35.75
CA GLY A 289 46.40 -7.73 -36.55
C GLY A 289 47.72 -7.26 -37.15
N GLN A 290 48.76 -8.09 -37.08
CA GLN A 290 49.90 -8.03 -37.98
C GLN A 290 50.19 -9.42 -38.53
N PHE A 291 50.44 -9.38 -39.84
CA PHE A 291 50.87 -10.44 -40.74
C PHE A 291 52.27 -10.96 -40.41
#